data_AF-L0DEL5-F1
#
_entry.id   AF-L0DEL5-F1
#
_cell.length_a   1.000
_cell.length_b   1.000
_cell.length_c   1.000
_cell.angle_alpha   90.00
_cell.angle_beta   90.00
_cell.angle_gamma   90.00
#
_symmetry.space_group_name_H-M   'P 1'
#
loop_
_entity.id
_entity.type
_entity.pdbx_description
1 polymer ?
#
loop_
_entity_poly.entity_id
_entity_poly.type
_entity_poly.pdbx_seq_one_letter_code
_entity_poly.pdbx_strand_id
1 'polypeptide(L)'
;MPNNSTKIRQEMIALLGKIIGEGPITPELQSQSLKMFTTIIEHSGDLETGTALAAEAAPDFTATAAVGNRRLVYVHGICPHASGFSSPWWNALQPFVPTAFGPGALGSTRLEVLWSNLVNQGLAVMAAVGGIDGPTGVAELEQARLQAAAEIKDALRDRADQHMPINPTPANALGAAPTAGAPPLGDISIPGFNCIDDFSIYLTNSHVRQLIIDRFTAVVRPELVAGHELDIISHSWGTVVAYEGLRQLEDEGQIAPRVRNFFTVGAALSIGPVKLRLRPANKDGRKPSSVQRWINLDAYCDLVGGAIQGRPYAVDNEFLNLDPFGCQNILGLVNPQCSHSSYFQSGNTTVNRDIFARFIN
;
A
#
# COMPACT_ATOMS: atom_id res chain seq x y z
N MET A 1 -25.52 -0.31 44.74
CA MET A 1 -24.17 -0.43 44.15
C MET A 1 -24.18 0.37 42.85
N PRO A 2 -23.25 1.32 42.63
CA PRO A 2 -23.22 2.07 41.38
C PRO A 2 -23.02 1.12 40.20
N ASN A 3 -23.81 1.33 39.14
CA ASN A 3 -23.84 0.47 37.96
C ASN A 3 -22.47 0.52 37.25
N ASN A 4 -21.84 -0.65 37.08
CA ASN A 4 -20.49 -0.79 36.51
C ASN A 4 -20.40 -0.13 35.10
N SER A 5 -21.52 -0.09 34.38
CA SER A 5 -21.66 0.59 33.09
C SER A 5 -21.42 2.10 33.16
N THR A 6 -21.84 2.78 34.24
CA THR A 6 -21.67 4.23 34.39
C THR A 6 -20.22 4.60 34.67
N LYS A 7 -19.49 3.75 35.41
CA LYS A 7 -18.07 3.95 35.71
C LYS A 7 -17.21 3.78 34.46
N ILE A 8 -17.44 2.72 33.69
CA ILE A 8 -16.75 2.47 32.41
C ILE A 8 -16.97 3.64 31.43
N ARG A 9 -18.21 4.14 31.34
CA ARG A 9 -18.54 5.30 30.49
C ARG A 9 -17.77 6.56 30.89
N GLN A 10 -17.63 6.83 32.18
CA GLN A 10 -16.88 8.00 32.68
C GLN A 10 -15.37 7.88 32.42
N GLU A 11 -14.81 6.69 32.63
CA GLU A 11 -13.39 6.41 32.34
C GLU A 11 -13.08 6.53 30.84
N MET A 12 -13.99 6.10 29.97
CA MET A 12 -13.85 6.25 28.52
C MET A 12 -13.92 7.71 28.05
N ILE A 13 -14.85 8.51 28.60
CA ILE A 13 -14.93 9.95 28.27
C ILE A 13 -13.65 10.66 28.71
N ALA A 14 -13.11 10.30 29.87
CA ALA A 14 -11.84 10.83 30.35
C ALA A 14 -10.65 10.43 29.46
N LEU A 15 -10.64 9.22 28.90
CA LEU A 15 -9.61 8.77 27.96
C LEU A 15 -9.69 9.51 26.62
N LEU A 16 -10.91 9.70 26.08
CA LEU A 16 -11.13 10.45 24.84
C LEU A 16 -10.72 11.92 24.99
N GLY A 17 -10.99 12.54 26.14
CA GLY A 17 -10.53 13.90 26.45
C GLY A 17 -9.01 14.03 26.45
N LYS A 18 -8.28 12.99 26.86
CA LYS A 18 -6.80 12.98 26.82
C LYS A 18 -6.22 12.85 25.41
N ILE A 19 -6.96 12.24 24.49
CA ILE A 19 -6.49 12.01 23.11
C ILE A 19 -6.79 13.22 22.21
N ILE A 20 -7.93 13.87 22.42
CA ILE A 20 -8.45 14.92 21.52
C ILE A 20 -7.95 16.33 21.90
N GLY A 21 -7.36 16.49 23.09
CA GLY A 21 -6.87 17.78 23.60
C GLY A 21 -7.94 18.54 24.40
N GLU A 22 -7.53 19.60 25.10
CA GLU A 22 -8.42 20.37 25.99
C GLU A 22 -9.47 21.15 25.18
N GLY A 23 -10.70 20.62 25.16
CA GLY A 23 -11.88 21.24 24.58
C GLY A 23 -13.13 20.38 24.79
N PRO A 24 -14.34 20.96 24.85
CA PRO A 24 -15.57 20.18 25.02
C PRO A 24 -15.79 19.31 23.77
N ILE A 25 -15.78 17.98 23.96
CA ILE A 25 -16.12 17.03 22.90
C ILE A 25 -17.60 17.24 22.52
N THR A 26 -17.86 17.52 21.24
CA THR A 26 -19.24 17.70 20.77
C THR A 26 -20.07 16.43 20.98
N PRO A 27 -21.39 16.54 21.23
CA PRO A 27 -22.27 15.38 21.40
C PRO A 27 -22.18 14.37 20.24
N GLU A 28 -21.99 14.86 19.01
CA GLU A 28 -21.81 14.06 17.81
C GLU A 28 -20.55 13.20 17.86
N LEU A 29 -19.41 13.78 18.25
CA LEU A 29 -18.14 13.05 18.40
C LEU A 29 -18.25 12.00 19.51
N GLN A 30 -18.89 12.33 20.64
CA GLN A 30 -19.14 11.36 21.71
C GLN A 30 -19.97 10.17 21.21
N SER A 31 -21.02 10.44 20.42
CA SER A 31 -21.87 9.39 19.84
C SER A 31 -21.13 8.52 18.83
N GLN A 32 -20.29 9.13 17.98
CA GLN A 32 -19.49 8.39 16.99
C GLN A 32 -18.42 7.51 17.65
N SER A 33 -17.70 8.02 18.65
CA SER A 33 -16.71 7.25 19.41
C SER A 33 -17.35 6.08 20.13
N LEU A 34 -18.52 6.28 20.77
CA LEU A 34 -19.27 5.19 21.41
C LEU A 34 -19.69 4.12 20.41
N LYS A 35 -20.21 4.50 19.23
CA LYS A 35 -20.62 3.55 18.19
C LYS A 35 -19.45 2.72 17.67
N MET A 36 -18.31 3.35 17.40
CA MET A 36 -17.11 2.67 16.93
C MET A 36 -16.59 1.67 17.98
N PHE A 37 -16.64 2.03 19.26
CA PHE A 37 -16.20 1.16 20.34
C PHE A 37 -17.11 -0.05 20.53
N THR A 38 -18.43 0.13 20.45
CA THR A 38 -19.39 -0.97 20.49
C THR A 38 -19.12 -1.98 19.37
N THR A 39 -18.85 -1.49 18.15
CA THR A 39 -18.49 -2.37 17.02
C THR A 39 -17.21 -3.16 17.26
N ILE A 40 -16.19 -2.57 17.90
CA ILE A 40 -14.94 -3.25 18.25
C ILE A 40 -15.21 -4.33 19.32
N ILE A 41 -15.99 -4.03 20.35
CA ILE A 41 -16.34 -5.01 21.40
C ILE A 41 -17.14 -6.17 20.81
N GLU A 42 -18.12 -5.88 19.96
CA GLU A 42 -18.95 -6.89 19.30
C GLU A 42 -18.12 -7.82 18.39
N HIS A 43 -17.08 -7.30 17.72
CA HIS A 43 -16.17 -8.11 16.89
C HIS A 43 -15.03 -8.78 17.67
N SER A 44 -14.78 -8.37 18.92
CA SER A 44 -13.75 -8.98 19.77
C SER A 44 -14.25 -10.24 20.48
N GLY A 45 -15.57 -10.42 20.59
CA GLY A 45 -16.20 -11.59 21.22
C GLY A 45 -16.10 -12.88 20.39
N ASP A 46 -15.87 -12.77 19.08
CA ASP A 46 -15.80 -13.93 18.16
C ASP A 46 -14.41 -14.60 18.11
N LEU A 47 -13.43 -14.13 18.91
CA LEU A 47 -12.05 -14.63 18.87
C LEU A 47 -11.72 -15.74 19.90
N GLU A 48 -12.63 -16.12 20.81
CA GLU A 48 -12.31 -17.06 21.89
C GLU A 48 -12.93 -18.48 21.83
N THR A 49 -13.69 -18.85 20.78
CA THR A 49 -14.20 -20.24 20.66
C THR A 49 -14.02 -20.84 19.27
N GLY A 50 -12.77 -21.12 18.90
CA GLY A 50 -12.43 -21.99 17.77
C GLY A 50 -12.19 -23.43 18.23
N THR A 51 -13.25 -24.23 18.29
CA THR A 51 -13.18 -25.69 18.45
C THR A 51 -12.42 -26.35 17.28
N ALA A 52 -11.46 -27.21 17.61
CA ALA A 52 -10.63 -27.96 16.67
C ALA A 52 -11.47 -28.88 15.77
N LEU A 53 -11.44 -28.64 14.46
CA LEU A 53 -11.85 -29.61 13.44
C LEU A 53 -10.61 -30.35 12.93
N ALA A 54 -10.76 -31.66 12.81
CA ALA A 54 -9.74 -32.63 12.49
C ALA A 54 -9.03 -32.31 11.16
N ALA A 55 -7.69 -32.34 11.20
CA ALA A 55 -6.82 -32.20 10.04
C ALA A 55 -6.88 -33.48 9.18
N GLU A 56 -7.37 -33.34 7.95
CA GLU A 56 -7.13 -34.30 6.88
C GLU A 56 -5.65 -34.21 6.49
N ALA A 57 -4.97 -35.36 6.42
CA ALA A 57 -3.54 -35.44 6.18
C ALA A 57 -3.18 -34.95 4.77
N ALA A 58 -2.46 -33.83 4.70
CA ALA A 58 -1.84 -33.33 3.48
C ALA A 58 -0.68 -34.25 3.03
N PRO A 59 -0.41 -34.36 1.72
CA PRO A 59 0.65 -35.21 1.19
C PRO A 59 2.05 -34.79 1.67
N ASP A 60 2.88 -35.80 1.93
CA ASP A 60 4.25 -35.68 2.41
C ASP A 60 5.17 -35.16 1.28
N PHE A 61 5.46 -33.86 1.30
CA PHE A 61 6.40 -33.21 0.39
C PHE A 61 7.80 -33.21 1.00
N THR A 62 8.49 -34.34 0.95
CA THR A 62 9.93 -34.41 1.24
C THR A 62 10.73 -33.87 0.04
N ALA A 63 10.85 -32.55 -0.07
CA ALA A 63 11.79 -31.86 -0.94
C ALA A 63 12.73 -30.98 -0.11
N THR A 64 13.75 -31.60 0.50
CA THR A 64 14.55 -31.02 1.58
C THR A 64 15.84 -30.31 1.15
N ALA A 65 15.99 -29.85 -0.10
CA ALA A 65 17.26 -29.27 -0.53
C ALA A 65 17.13 -28.17 -1.59
N ALA A 66 16.73 -26.96 -1.17
CA ALA A 66 17.06 -25.67 -1.82
C ALA A 66 16.44 -24.42 -1.13
N VAL A 67 15.67 -24.57 -0.05
CA VAL A 67 14.94 -23.45 0.59
C VAL A 67 15.87 -22.43 1.30
N GLY A 68 17.11 -22.81 1.63
CA GLY A 68 17.91 -22.07 2.62
C GLY A 68 18.25 -20.61 2.28
N ASN A 69 18.42 -20.28 0.99
CA ASN A 69 19.03 -19.01 0.59
C ASN A 69 18.05 -17.97 0.01
N ARG A 70 16.75 -18.25 -0.08
CA ARG A 70 15.77 -17.33 -0.67
C ARG A 70 14.89 -16.68 0.40
N ARG A 71 14.51 -15.42 0.18
CA ARG A 71 13.54 -14.70 1.01
C ARG A 71 12.52 -13.99 0.14
N LEU A 72 11.28 -14.00 0.59
CA LEU A 72 10.22 -13.19 0.04
C LEU A 72 9.99 -11.97 0.93
N VAL A 73 10.07 -10.77 0.37
CA VAL A 73 9.83 -9.51 1.09
C VAL A 73 8.56 -8.85 0.57
N TYR A 74 7.60 -8.62 1.46
CA TYR A 74 6.41 -7.84 1.17
C TYR A 74 6.58 -6.40 1.63
N VAL A 75 6.33 -5.44 0.73
CA VAL A 75 6.37 -4.01 1.02
C VAL A 75 4.99 -3.42 0.83
N HIS A 76 4.37 -3.02 1.94
CA HIS A 76 2.98 -2.58 1.95
C HIS A 76 2.82 -1.10 1.60
N GLY A 77 1.59 -0.70 1.31
CA GLY A 77 1.23 0.69 1.07
C GLY A 77 1.24 1.56 2.33
N ILE A 78 0.82 2.81 2.16
CA ILE A 78 0.82 3.86 3.19
C ILE A 78 -0.27 3.70 4.25
N CYS A 79 -1.31 2.90 4.03
CA CYS A 79 -2.36 2.77 5.02
C CYS A 79 -1.85 2.03 6.28
N PRO A 80 -2.47 2.23 7.46
CA PRO A 80 -2.06 1.53 8.68
C PRO A 80 -2.17 0.01 8.51
N HIS A 81 -1.07 -0.67 8.79
CA HIS A 81 -0.97 -2.12 8.68
C HIS A 81 -0.33 -2.68 9.96
N ALA A 82 -0.95 -3.72 10.52
CA ALA A 82 -0.40 -4.46 11.66
C ALA A 82 0.55 -5.56 11.18
N SER A 83 1.39 -6.08 12.07
CA SER A 83 2.25 -7.23 11.77
C SER A 83 1.45 -8.42 11.27
N GLY A 84 1.92 -9.07 10.21
CA GLY A 84 1.26 -10.20 9.59
C GLY A 84 0.21 -9.83 8.55
N PHE A 85 0.13 -8.55 8.16
CA PHE A 85 -0.77 -8.06 7.10
C PHE A 85 -0.54 -8.74 5.75
N SER A 86 0.69 -9.20 5.47
CA SER A 86 1.06 -10.01 4.30
C SER A 86 0.54 -11.46 4.33
N SER A 87 -0.07 -11.92 5.42
CA SER A 87 -0.50 -13.33 5.54
C SER A 87 -1.51 -13.75 4.47
N PRO A 88 -2.57 -12.96 4.16
CA PRO A 88 -3.46 -13.28 3.04
C PRO A 88 -2.74 -13.32 1.69
N TRP A 89 -1.74 -12.46 1.48
CA TRP A 89 -0.98 -12.42 0.23
C TRP A 89 -0.12 -13.67 0.07
N TRP A 90 0.50 -14.12 1.16
CA TRP A 90 1.22 -15.38 1.19
C TRP A 90 0.29 -16.57 0.96
N ASN A 91 -0.87 -16.60 1.61
CA ASN A 91 -1.83 -17.70 1.43
C ASN A 91 -2.34 -17.82 -0.02
N ALA A 92 -2.41 -16.70 -0.74
CA ALA A 92 -2.73 -16.69 -2.16
C ALA A 92 -1.58 -17.21 -3.06
N LEU A 93 -0.33 -16.89 -2.71
CA LEU A 93 0.85 -17.24 -3.51
C LEU A 93 1.40 -18.65 -3.20
N GLN A 94 1.43 -19.04 -1.93
CA GLN A 94 2.09 -20.25 -1.42
C GLN A 94 1.74 -21.54 -2.18
N PRO A 95 0.48 -21.80 -2.59
CA PRO A 95 0.13 -23.00 -3.34
C PRO A 95 0.89 -23.13 -4.67
N PHE A 96 1.39 -22.03 -5.23
CA PHE A 96 2.07 -21.98 -6.51
C PHE A 96 3.60 -21.91 -6.41
N VAL A 97 4.15 -21.75 -5.20
CA VAL A 97 5.60 -21.67 -4.94
C VAL A 97 6.03 -22.61 -3.79
N PRO A 98 5.61 -23.89 -3.80
CA PRO A 98 5.72 -24.78 -2.63
C PRO A 98 7.16 -25.04 -2.18
N THR A 99 8.14 -24.89 -3.08
CA THR A 99 9.55 -25.18 -2.82
C THR A 99 10.43 -23.93 -2.71
N ALA A 100 9.96 -22.76 -3.14
CA ALA A 100 10.80 -21.57 -3.22
C ALA A 100 11.15 -20.98 -1.85
N PHE A 101 10.20 -21.04 -0.90
CA PHE A 101 10.33 -20.41 0.43
C PHE A 101 9.98 -21.37 1.58
N GLY A 102 9.87 -22.67 1.31
CA GLY A 102 9.45 -23.68 2.29
C GLY A 102 8.10 -23.33 2.93
N PRO A 103 7.96 -23.42 4.26
CA PRO A 103 6.72 -23.03 4.95
C PRO A 103 6.35 -21.54 4.82
N GLY A 104 7.27 -20.66 4.40
CA GLY A 104 7.05 -19.22 4.31
C GLY A 104 6.78 -18.55 5.67
N ALA A 105 7.44 -19.01 6.73
CA ALA A 105 7.25 -18.46 8.07
C ALA A 105 7.68 -16.99 8.12
N LEU A 106 6.82 -16.15 8.70
CA LEU A 106 7.09 -14.72 8.89
C LEU A 106 8.30 -14.51 9.81
N GLY A 107 9.23 -13.63 9.40
CA GLY A 107 10.50 -13.39 10.09
C GLY A 107 11.60 -14.39 9.76
N SER A 108 11.30 -15.43 8.97
CA SER A 108 12.29 -16.39 8.46
C SER A 108 12.40 -16.27 6.94
N THR A 109 11.70 -17.10 6.17
CA THR A 109 11.75 -17.07 4.69
C THR A 109 10.80 -16.04 4.08
N ARG A 110 9.88 -15.48 4.89
CA ARG A 110 8.97 -14.41 4.53
C ARG A 110 9.20 -13.20 5.44
N LEU A 111 9.42 -12.03 4.86
CA LEU A 111 9.69 -10.78 5.55
C LEU A 111 8.66 -9.72 5.17
N GLU A 112 8.48 -8.75 6.04
CA GLU A 112 7.45 -7.73 5.91
C GLU A 112 8.02 -6.36 6.25
N VAL A 113 7.74 -5.38 5.38
CA VAL A 113 8.10 -3.98 5.58
C VAL A 113 6.82 -3.19 5.85
N LEU A 114 6.62 -2.87 7.13
CA LEU A 114 5.58 -1.96 7.61
C LEU A 114 6.20 -0.64 8.01
N TRP A 115 5.67 0.45 7.46
CA TRP A 115 6.27 1.78 7.61
C TRP A 115 5.25 2.91 7.81
N SER A 116 3.96 2.66 7.59
CA SER A 116 2.90 3.66 7.69
C SER A 116 2.79 4.28 9.08
N ASN A 117 3.14 3.54 10.13
CA ASN A 117 3.20 4.06 11.50
C ASN A 117 4.19 5.23 11.66
N LEU A 118 5.23 5.32 10.82
CA LEU A 118 6.25 6.36 10.90
C LEU A 118 5.75 7.71 10.40
N VAL A 119 4.74 7.75 9.54
CA VAL A 119 4.16 9.02 9.08
C VAL A 119 3.44 9.72 10.23
N ASN A 120 2.62 8.97 10.97
CA ASN A 120 1.90 9.48 12.13
C ASN A 120 2.84 9.88 13.27
N GLN A 121 3.89 9.09 13.52
CA GLN A 121 4.86 9.36 14.57
C GLN A 121 5.82 10.52 14.20
N GLY A 122 6.20 10.61 12.92
CA GLY A 122 7.16 11.61 12.44
C GLY A 122 6.66 13.05 12.62
N LEU A 123 5.36 13.29 12.41
CA LEU A 123 4.75 14.59 12.68
C LEU A 123 4.83 14.97 14.17
N ALA A 124 4.52 14.02 15.06
CA ALA A 124 4.56 14.25 16.51
C ALA A 124 5.99 14.51 17.02
N VAL A 125 6.97 13.75 16.52
CA VAL A 125 8.38 13.92 16.90
C VAL A 125 8.95 15.25 16.38
N MET A 126 8.62 15.66 15.14
CA MET A 126 9.09 16.94 14.59
C MET A 126 8.53 18.14 15.35
N ALA A 127 7.26 18.09 15.75
CA ALA A 127 6.66 19.11 16.62
C ALA A 127 7.40 19.23 17.96
N ALA A 128 7.98 18.13 18.46
CA ALA A 128 8.71 18.11 19.72
C ALA A 128 10.19 18.51 19.61
N VAL A 129 10.86 18.21 18.49
CA VAL A 129 12.32 18.38 18.34
C VAL A 129 12.72 19.76 17.78
N GLY A 130 11.77 20.57 17.29
CA GLY A 130 12.05 21.95 16.85
C GLY A 130 13.00 22.04 15.65
N GLY A 131 13.14 20.97 14.88
CA GLY A 131 14.09 20.84 13.76
C GLY A 131 13.68 21.54 12.47
N ILE A 132 12.65 22.39 12.50
CA ILE A 132 12.26 23.26 11.40
C ILE A 132 12.48 24.69 11.88
N ASP A 133 13.39 25.40 11.21
CA ASP A 133 13.83 26.76 11.55
C ASP A 133 12.66 27.75 11.49
N GLY A 134 11.95 27.86 12.61
CA GLY A 134 10.90 28.83 12.85
C GLY A 134 9.53 28.53 12.21
N PRO A 135 8.54 29.38 12.51
CA PRO A 135 7.15 29.21 12.05
C PRO A 135 7.00 29.20 10.52
N THR A 136 7.92 29.86 9.81
CA THR A 136 7.93 29.97 8.35
C THR A 136 8.21 28.64 7.68
N GLY A 137 9.21 27.87 8.15
CA GLY A 137 9.52 26.57 7.57
C GLY A 137 8.41 25.53 7.75
N VAL A 138 7.67 25.60 8.86
CA VAL A 138 6.54 24.69 9.12
C VAL A 138 5.39 25.00 8.16
N ALA A 139 5.08 26.28 7.96
CA ALA A 139 4.02 26.71 7.03
C ALA A 139 4.36 26.35 5.57
N GLU A 140 5.61 26.53 5.14
CA GLU A 140 6.07 26.16 3.81
C GLU A 140 5.99 24.64 3.57
N LEU A 141 6.43 23.84 4.56
CA LEU A 141 6.33 22.38 4.48
C LEU A 141 4.87 21.92 4.41
N GLU A 142 3.99 22.49 5.23
CA GLU A 142 2.57 22.18 5.21
C GLU A 142 1.92 22.58 3.89
N GLN A 143 2.26 23.75 3.34
CA GLN A 143 1.79 24.18 2.02
C GLN A 143 2.28 23.22 0.93
N ALA A 144 3.55 22.82 0.95
CA ALA A 144 4.10 21.86 -0.01
C ALA A 144 3.40 20.50 0.09
N ARG A 145 3.08 20.05 1.32
CA ARG A 145 2.32 18.82 1.59
C ARG A 145 0.93 18.89 0.99
N LEU A 146 0.17 19.94 1.30
CA LEU A 146 -1.18 20.16 0.78
C LEU A 146 -1.20 20.24 -0.74
N GLN A 147 -0.23 20.95 -1.34
CA GLN A 147 -0.09 21.02 -2.79
C GLN A 147 0.21 19.63 -3.39
N ALA A 148 1.13 18.87 -2.80
CA ALA A 148 1.45 17.53 -3.28
C ALA A 148 0.24 16.59 -3.20
N ALA A 149 -0.53 16.64 -2.10
CA ALA A 149 -1.75 15.88 -1.94
C ALA A 149 -2.81 16.27 -2.99
N ALA A 150 -3.02 17.57 -3.21
CA ALA A 150 -3.97 18.08 -4.20
C ALA A 150 -3.63 17.60 -5.63
N GLU A 151 -2.37 17.76 -6.06
CA GLU A 151 -1.93 17.32 -7.39
C GLU A 151 -2.10 15.81 -7.59
N ILE A 152 -1.81 15.00 -6.56
CA ILE A 152 -2.03 13.54 -6.61
C ILE A 152 -3.52 13.22 -6.70
N LYS A 153 -4.35 13.86 -5.87
CA LYS A 153 -5.80 13.68 -5.88
C LYS A 153 -6.40 14.04 -7.24
N ASP A 154 -5.94 15.12 -7.86
CA ASP A 154 -6.37 15.53 -9.20
C ASP A 154 -5.91 14.54 -10.27
N ALA A 155 -4.65 14.08 -10.23
CA ALA A 155 -4.19 13.05 -11.17
C ALA A 155 -4.98 11.72 -11.07
N LEU A 156 -5.42 11.34 -9.87
CA LEU A 156 -6.26 10.15 -9.67
C LEU A 156 -7.70 10.36 -10.12
N ARG A 157 -8.25 11.57 -9.95
CA ARG A 157 -9.58 11.95 -10.49
C ARG A 157 -9.57 11.93 -12.01
N ASP A 158 -8.56 12.53 -12.64
CA ASP A 158 -8.41 12.52 -14.10
C ASP A 158 -8.37 11.09 -14.66
N ARG A 159 -7.71 10.16 -13.97
CA ARG A 159 -7.72 8.73 -14.32
C ARG A 159 -9.10 8.11 -14.15
N ALA A 160 -9.79 8.42 -13.05
CA ALA A 160 -11.15 7.92 -12.83
C ALA A 160 -12.09 8.37 -13.96
N ASP A 161 -11.98 9.62 -14.39
CA ASP A 161 -12.75 10.17 -15.49
C ASP A 161 -12.42 9.49 -16.83
N GLN A 162 -11.14 9.13 -17.07
CA GLN A 162 -10.73 8.38 -18.26
C GLN A 162 -11.24 6.93 -18.29
N HIS A 163 -11.43 6.31 -17.12
CA HIS A 163 -11.93 4.94 -17.00
C HIS A 163 -13.45 4.84 -16.97
N MET A 164 -14.15 5.96 -16.80
CA MET A 164 -15.60 6.00 -16.93
C MET A 164 -15.94 5.95 -18.43
N PRO A 165 -16.69 4.93 -18.92
CA PRO A 165 -17.21 4.93 -20.26
C PRO A 165 -18.14 6.13 -20.39
N ILE A 166 -17.66 7.19 -21.05
CA ILE A 166 -18.53 8.22 -21.59
C ILE A 166 -19.44 7.47 -22.55
N ASN A 167 -20.70 7.26 -22.17
CA ASN A 167 -21.71 6.75 -23.07
C ASN A 167 -21.53 7.47 -24.42
N PRO A 168 -21.25 6.77 -25.53
CA PRO A 168 -21.37 7.41 -26.82
C PRO A 168 -22.86 7.71 -26.97
N THR A 169 -23.26 8.93 -26.64
CA THR A 169 -24.55 9.45 -27.05
C THR A 169 -24.66 9.16 -28.54
N PRO A 170 -25.69 8.46 -29.04
CA PRO A 170 -25.85 8.27 -30.45
C PRO A 170 -25.85 9.66 -31.09
N ALA A 171 -24.90 9.91 -31.98
CA ALA A 171 -24.82 11.15 -32.74
C ALA A 171 -26.03 11.21 -33.68
N ASN A 172 -27.19 11.61 -33.17
CA ASN A 172 -28.41 11.90 -33.91
C ASN A 172 -29.38 12.73 -33.04
N ALA A 173 -29.04 13.99 -32.80
CA ALA A 173 -30.02 15.05 -32.55
C ALA A 173 -29.36 16.42 -32.79
N LEU A 174 -29.51 16.92 -34.01
CA LEU A 174 -29.28 18.33 -34.33
C LEU A 174 -30.17 19.20 -33.43
N GLY A 175 -29.58 20.10 -32.64
CA GLY A 175 -30.25 21.35 -32.25
C GLY A 175 -30.63 21.62 -30.79
N ALA A 176 -29.94 21.06 -29.78
CA ALA A 176 -30.14 21.49 -28.39
C ALA A 176 -28.83 21.97 -27.74
N ALA A 177 -28.86 23.19 -27.18
CA ALA A 177 -27.73 23.81 -26.49
C ALA A 177 -27.26 22.99 -25.27
N PRO A 178 -25.95 22.97 -24.95
CA PRO A 178 -25.42 22.20 -23.85
C PRO A 178 -25.94 22.76 -22.51
N THR A 179 -26.74 21.96 -21.82
CA THR A 179 -27.10 22.22 -20.42
C THR A 179 -25.95 21.74 -19.54
N ALA A 180 -25.23 22.69 -18.96
CA ALA A 180 -24.24 22.45 -17.92
C ALA A 180 -24.93 21.85 -16.69
N GLY A 181 -24.43 20.71 -16.20
CA GLY A 181 -24.87 20.15 -14.93
C GLY A 181 -24.86 18.63 -14.89
N ALA A 182 -23.71 18.00 -15.12
CA ALA A 182 -23.51 16.68 -14.53
C ALA A 182 -23.39 16.88 -13.00
N PRO A 183 -24.12 16.09 -12.17
CA PRO A 183 -24.00 16.21 -10.73
C PRO A 183 -22.56 15.87 -10.31
N PRO A 184 -22.00 16.58 -9.31
CA PRO A 184 -20.68 16.24 -8.80
C PRO A 184 -20.70 14.81 -8.30
N LEU A 185 -19.72 14.01 -8.74
CA LEU A 185 -19.46 12.66 -8.24
C LEU A 185 -19.31 12.73 -6.72
N GLY A 186 -20.39 12.44 -6.00
CA GLY A 186 -20.39 12.39 -4.53
C GLY A 186 -19.46 11.30 -4.04
N ASP A 187 -18.53 11.66 -3.16
CA ASP A 187 -17.69 10.82 -2.30
C ASP A 187 -17.46 9.37 -2.77
N ILE A 188 -16.98 9.19 -4.00
CA ILE A 188 -16.37 7.92 -4.39
C ILE A 188 -15.12 7.80 -3.52
N SER A 189 -15.17 6.91 -2.52
CA SER A 189 -14.02 6.59 -1.68
C SER A 189 -12.97 5.92 -2.57
N ILE A 190 -12.08 6.74 -3.11
CA ILE A 190 -10.99 6.26 -3.96
C ILE A 190 -10.02 5.46 -3.07
N PRO A 191 -9.44 4.37 -3.57
CA PRO A 191 -8.63 3.47 -2.76
C PRO A 191 -7.35 4.18 -2.34
N GLY A 192 -7.04 4.16 -1.06
CA GLY A 192 -5.88 4.87 -0.53
C GLY A 192 -6.03 6.40 -0.52
N PHE A 193 -7.17 6.98 -0.93
CA PHE A 193 -7.38 8.43 -0.93
C PHE A 193 -7.34 9.02 0.48
N ASN A 194 -7.89 8.28 1.44
CA ASN A 194 -7.81 8.61 2.87
C ASN A 194 -6.37 8.61 3.39
N CYS A 195 -5.47 7.91 2.70
CA CYS A 195 -4.06 7.77 3.08
C CYS A 195 -3.13 8.59 2.14
N ILE A 196 -3.65 9.36 1.16
CA ILE A 196 -2.84 10.24 0.29
C ILE A 196 -2.21 11.36 1.10
N ASP A 197 -2.96 11.91 2.04
CA ASP A 197 -2.47 12.99 2.90
C ASP A 197 -1.24 12.52 3.71
N ASP A 198 -1.24 11.27 4.16
CA ASP A 198 -0.08 10.63 4.79
C ASP A 198 1.08 10.44 3.81
N PHE A 199 0.81 9.99 2.58
CA PHE A 199 1.86 9.81 1.58
C PHE A 199 2.49 11.13 1.13
N SER A 200 1.71 12.21 1.10
CA SER A 200 2.23 13.54 0.77
C SER A 200 3.30 14.01 1.77
N ILE A 201 3.26 13.54 3.03
CA ILE A 201 4.31 13.79 4.03
C ILE A 201 5.60 13.09 3.61
N TYR A 202 5.55 11.82 3.21
CA TYR A 202 6.72 11.11 2.66
C TYR A 202 7.31 11.87 1.44
N LEU A 203 6.45 12.43 0.59
CA LEU A 203 6.89 13.14 -0.61
C LEU A 203 7.46 14.54 -0.36
N THR A 204 7.24 15.14 0.80
CA THR A 204 7.61 16.56 1.04
C THR A 204 8.55 16.73 2.23
N ASN A 205 8.56 15.78 3.16
CA ASN A 205 9.44 15.79 4.31
C ASN A 205 10.60 14.80 4.13
N SER A 206 11.81 15.32 3.92
CA SER A 206 13.02 14.51 3.70
C SER A 206 13.40 13.65 4.90
N HIS A 207 13.14 14.11 6.12
CA HIS A 207 13.42 13.35 7.34
C HIS A 207 12.49 12.15 7.48
N VAL A 208 11.17 12.36 7.35
CA VAL A 208 10.18 11.27 7.38
C VAL A 208 10.42 10.29 6.23
N ARG A 209 10.75 10.79 5.03
CA ARG A 209 11.17 9.97 3.91
C ARG A 209 12.35 9.07 4.28
N GLN A 210 13.40 9.64 4.87
CA GLN A 210 14.58 8.87 5.26
C GLN A 210 14.25 7.82 6.32
N LEU A 211 13.46 8.14 7.35
CA LEU A 211 13.04 7.16 8.36
C LEU A 211 12.29 5.97 7.74
N ILE A 212 11.45 6.23 6.74
CA ILE A 212 10.70 5.19 6.01
C ILE A 212 11.63 4.35 5.12
N ILE A 213 12.58 4.99 4.44
CA ILE A 213 13.59 4.27 3.67
C ILE A 213 14.50 3.44 4.59
N ASP A 214 14.86 3.96 5.76
CA ASP A 214 15.64 3.24 6.77
C ASP A 214 14.87 2.03 7.28
N ARG A 215 13.55 2.12 7.46
CA ARG A 215 12.68 0.99 7.80
C ARG A 215 12.73 -0.11 6.74
N PHE A 216 12.66 0.26 5.47
CA PHE A 216 12.80 -0.69 4.37
C PHE A 216 14.20 -1.32 4.33
N THR A 217 15.25 -0.50 4.37
CA THR A 217 16.62 -0.99 4.28
C THR A 217 17.04 -1.79 5.51
N ALA A 218 16.46 -1.56 6.69
CA ALA A 218 16.68 -2.39 7.88
C ALA A 218 16.20 -3.84 7.71
N VAL A 219 15.20 -4.08 6.85
CA VAL A 219 14.73 -5.44 6.51
C VAL A 219 15.55 -6.04 5.37
N VAL A 220 15.82 -5.25 4.33
CA VAL A 220 16.43 -5.76 3.10
C VAL A 220 17.96 -5.89 3.20
N ARG A 221 18.64 -4.92 3.83
CA ARG A 221 20.11 -4.88 3.90
C ARG A 221 20.72 -6.10 4.60
N PRO A 222 20.20 -6.61 5.73
CA PRO A 222 20.80 -7.77 6.38
C PRO A 222 20.76 -9.02 5.49
N GLU A 223 19.63 -9.28 4.85
CA GLU A 223 19.48 -10.40 3.90
C GLU A 223 20.37 -10.22 2.67
N LEU A 224 20.42 -8.96 2.20
CA LEU A 224 21.48 -8.32 1.44
C LEU A 224 22.83 -8.94 1.79
N VAL A 225 23.43 -8.44 2.87
CA VAL A 225 24.76 -8.77 3.37
C VAL A 225 24.98 -10.27 3.56
N ALA A 226 23.98 -11.01 4.03
CA ALA A 226 24.04 -12.45 4.25
C ALA A 226 24.15 -13.27 2.95
N GLY A 227 23.96 -12.65 1.78
CA GLY A 227 24.03 -13.33 0.49
C GLY A 227 22.75 -14.08 0.12
N HIS A 228 21.64 -13.79 0.81
CA HIS A 228 20.34 -14.32 0.43
C HIS A 228 19.85 -13.68 -0.87
N GLU A 229 19.16 -14.46 -1.68
CA GLU A 229 18.43 -13.98 -2.85
C GLU A 229 17.02 -13.54 -2.44
N LEU A 230 16.58 -12.39 -2.93
CA LEU A 230 15.31 -11.78 -2.59
C LEU A 230 14.35 -11.76 -3.77
N ASP A 231 13.10 -12.08 -3.48
CA ASP A 231 11.95 -11.71 -4.28
C ASP A 231 11.19 -10.63 -3.49
N ILE A 232 10.99 -9.45 -4.07
CA ILE A 232 10.33 -8.32 -3.41
C ILE A 232 9.00 -8.06 -4.11
N ILE A 233 7.90 -8.14 -3.37
CA ILE A 233 6.57 -7.76 -3.85
C ILE A 233 6.16 -6.49 -3.14
N SER A 234 6.10 -5.40 -3.89
CA SER A 234 5.69 -4.09 -3.40
C SER A 234 4.34 -3.68 -3.99
N HIS A 235 3.47 -3.12 -3.16
CA HIS A 235 2.10 -2.77 -3.57
C HIS A 235 1.81 -1.30 -3.32
N SER A 236 1.03 -0.69 -4.20
CA SER A 236 0.52 0.66 -4.03
C SER A 236 1.67 1.66 -3.82
N TRP A 237 1.60 2.47 -2.78
CA TRP A 237 2.63 3.41 -2.34
C TRP A 237 3.94 2.74 -1.90
N GLY A 238 3.89 1.47 -1.48
CA GLY A 238 5.07 0.68 -1.12
C GLY A 238 6.03 0.48 -2.28
N THR A 239 5.54 0.61 -3.53
CA THR A 239 6.39 0.58 -4.73
C THR A 239 7.39 1.72 -4.77
N VAL A 240 7.02 2.90 -4.28
CA VAL A 240 7.92 4.06 -4.19
C VAL A 240 8.99 3.83 -3.14
N VAL A 241 8.58 3.38 -1.95
CA VAL A 241 9.50 3.09 -0.83
C VAL A 241 10.52 2.02 -1.23
N ALA A 242 10.05 0.92 -1.82
CA ALA A 242 10.93 -0.16 -2.28
C ALA A 242 11.90 0.33 -3.37
N TYR A 243 11.42 1.09 -4.36
CA TYR A 243 12.27 1.62 -5.42
C TYR A 243 13.34 2.56 -4.84
N GLU A 244 12.96 3.58 -4.06
CA GLU A 244 13.93 4.52 -3.49
C GLU A 244 14.90 3.84 -2.51
N GLY A 245 14.43 2.88 -1.73
CA GLY A 245 15.27 2.13 -0.81
C GLY A 245 16.29 1.24 -1.52
N LEU A 246 15.90 0.55 -2.60
CA LEU A 246 16.84 -0.22 -3.42
C LEU A 246 17.89 0.68 -4.09
N ARG A 247 17.48 1.86 -4.55
CA ARG A 247 18.39 2.88 -5.09
C ARG A 247 19.38 3.38 -4.05
N GLN A 248 18.93 3.60 -2.81
CA GLN A 248 19.82 3.99 -1.72
C GLN A 248 20.85 2.89 -1.41
N LEU A 249 20.42 1.62 -1.35
CA LEU A 249 21.34 0.51 -1.14
C LEU A 249 22.39 0.41 -2.24
N GLU A 250 22.00 0.68 -3.49
CA GLU A 250 22.93 0.78 -4.62
C GLU A 250 23.96 1.91 -4.41
N ASP A 251 23.51 3.12 -4.05
CA ASP A 251 24.39 4.28 -3.80
C ASP A 251 25.38 4.00 -2.64
N GLU A 252 24.97 3.18 -1.68
CA GLU A 252 25.80 2.70 -0.56
C GLU A 252 26.67 1.47 -0.92
N GLY A 253 26.72 1.09 -2.19
CA GLY A 253 27.62 0.05 -2.71
C GLY A 253 27.07 -1.37 -2.72
N GLN A 254 25.78 -1.59 -2.50
CA GLN A 254 25.13 -2.91 -2.59
C GLN A 254 24.69 -3.20 -4.05
N ILE A 255 25.65 -3.53 -4.93
CA ILE A 255 25.49 -3.43 -6.40
C ILE A 255 25.36 -4.74 -7.22
N ALA A 256 25.61 -5.94 -6.69
CA ALA A 256 25.62 -7.16 -7.52
C ALA A 256 25.13 -8.43 -6.80
N PRO A 257 24.44 -9.32 -7.52
CA PRO A 257 22.98 -9.39 -7.53
C PRO A 257 22.46 -10.18 -6.34
N ARG A 258 21.42 -9.64 -5.71
CA ARG A 258 20.74 -10.29 -4.58
C ARG A 258 19.22 -10.08 -4.58
N VAL A 259 18.66 -9.28 -5.50
CA VAL A 259 17.20 -9.23 -5.76
C VAL A 259 16.90 -9.83 -7.13
N ARG A 260 16.31 -11.03 -7.14
CA ARG A 260 15.94 -11.76 -8.36
C ARG A 260 14.77 -11.10 -9.08
N ASN A 261 13.72 -10.83 -8.33
CA ASN A 261 12.50 -10.24 -8.85
C ASN A 261 12.06 -9.08 -7.95
N PHE A 262 11.84 -7.92 -8.55
CA PHE A 262 11.18 -6.78 -7.94
C PHE A 262 9.83 -6.58 -8.63
N PHE A 263 8.76 -6.96 -7.95
CA PHE A 263 7.39 -6.76 -8.42
C PHE A 263 6.85 -5.44 -7.88
N THR A 264 6.36 -4.59 -8.79
CA THR A 264 5.58 -3.39 -8.47
C THR A 264 4.14 -3.62 -8.87
N VAL A 265 3.23 -3.58 -7.90
CA VAL A 265 1.83 -3.98 -8.07
C VAL A 265 0.93 -2.79 -7.75
N GLY A 266 0.05 -2.38 -8.68
CA GLY A 266 -0.75 -1.16 -8.49
C GLY A 266 0.16 0.06 -8.23
N ALA A 267 1.20 0.22 -9.04
CA ALA A 267 2.35 1.06 -8.71
C ALA A 267 2.04 2.58 -8.74
N ALA A 268 2.16 3.23 -7.57
CA ALA A 268 2.10 4.68 -7.44
C ALA A 268 3.22 5.41 -8.22
N LEU A 269 4.30 4.72 -8.60
CA LEU A 269 5.33 5.23 -9.50
C LEU A 269 4.79 5.69 -10.86
N SER A 270 3.60 5.20 -11.26
CA SER A 270 2.90 5.62 -12.48
C SER A 270 2.32 7.04 -12.41
N ILE A 271 2.14 7.58 -11.20
CA ILE A 271 1.49 8.87 -10.97
C ILE A 271 2.50 10.00 -11.23
N GLY A 272 2.18 10.90 -12.16
CA GLY A 272 3.07 12.00 -12.57
C GLY A 272 3.56 12.86 -11.40
N PRO A 273 2.66 13.43 -10.57
CA PRO A 273 3.05 14.19 -9.38
C PRO A 273 3.95 13.46 -8.38
N VAL A 274 3.82 12.13 -8.26
CA VAL A 274 4.67 11.29 -7.41
C VAL A 274 6.08 11.21 -8.01
N LYS A 275 6.17 10.86 -9.30
CA LYS A 275 7.43 10.80 -10.05
C LYS A 275 8.23 12.10 -9.96
N LEU A 276 7.56 13.24 -10.08
CA LEU A 276 8.19 14.56 -10.00
C LEU A 276 8.76 14.88 -8.60
N ARG A 277 8.30 14.19 -7.55
CA ARG A 277 8.70 14.40 -6.15
C ARG A 277 9.62 13.31 -5.57
N LEU A 278 9.99 12.30 -6.35
CA LEU A 278 11.05 11.37 -5.98
C LEU A 278 12.36 12.11 -5.66
N ARG A 279 13.27 11.45 -4.94
CA ARG A 279 14.62 12.00 -4.72
C ARG A 279 15.27 12.28 -6.09
N PRO A 280 16.08 13.34 -6.23
CA PRO A 280 16.68 13.71 -7.52
C PRO A 280 17.35 12.54 -8.27
N ALA A 281 18.13 11.71 -7.56
CA ALA A 281 18.81 10.53 -8.11
C ALA A 281 17.90 9.38 -8.56
N ASN A 282 16.61 9.45 -8.22
CA ASN A 282 15.61 8.41 -8.51
C ASN A 282 14.64 8.84 -9.63
N LYS A 283 14.74 10.07 -10.15
CA LYS A 283 13.87 10.57 -11.23
C LYS A 283 14.26 10.05 -12.61
N ASP A 284 15.46 9.48 -12.74
CA ASP A 284 15.98 8.91 -13.98
C ASP A 284 15.23 7.64 -14.42
N GLY A 285 14.48 7.01 -13.51
CA GLY A 285 13.75 5.77 -13.77
C GLY A 285 14.66 4.56 -13.93
N ARG A 286 15.95 4.69 -13.63
CA ARG A 286 16.89 3.58 -13.81
C ARG A 286 16.52 2.44 -12.88
N LYS A 287 16.55 1.21 -13.41
CA LYS A 287 16.42 -0.02 -12.61
C LYS A 287 17.55 -0.06 -11.58
N PRO A 288 17.26 -0.31 -10.28
CA PRO A 288 18.32 -0.46 -9.29
C PRO A 288 19.29 -1.58 -9.72
N SER A 289 20.59 -1.35 -9.62
CA SER A 289 21.60 -2.30 -10.14
C SER A 289 21.56 -3.68 -9.47
N SER A 290 21.07 -3.74 -8.22
CA SER A 290 20.87 -4.98 -7.45
C SER A 290 19.68 -5.84 -7.93
N VAL A 291 18.80 -5.29 -8.79
CA VAL A 291 17.59 -5.93 -9.29
C VAL A 291 17.84 -6.58 -10.64
N GLN A 292 17.73 -7.91 -10.68
CA GLN A 292 17.85 -8.68 -11.91
C GLN A 292 16.64 -8.46 -12.83
N ARG A 293 15.42 -8.66 -12.30
CA ARG A 293 14.17 -8.46 -13.03
C ARG A 293 13.25 -7.51 -12.29
N TRP A 294 12.78 -6.48 -12.98
CA TRP A 294 11.72 -5.60 -12.54
C TRP A 294 10.45 -5.92 -13.33
N ILE A 295 9.39 -6.32 -12.62
CA ILE A 295 8.10 -6.68 -13.18
C ILE A 295 7.02 -5.73 -12.65
N ASN A 296 6.26 -5.08 -13.54
CA ASN A 296 5.13 -4.23 -13.17
C ASN A 296 3.79 -4.91 -13.46
N LEU A 297 2.84 -4.79 -12.53
CA LEU A 297 1.49 -5.33 -12.64
C LEU A 297 0.46 -4.24 -12.35
N ASP A 298 -0.54 -4.15 -13.21
CA ASP A 298 -1.63 -3.20 -13.11
C ASP A 298 -2.97 -3.86 -13.49
N ALA A 299 -3.95 -3.78 -12.59
CA ALA A 299 -5.30 -4.30 -12.79
C ALA A 299 -6.18 -3.26 -13.49
N TYR A 300 -7.12 -3.74 -14.29
CA TYR A 300 -8.10 -2.88 -14.94
C TYR A 300 -8.89 -2.08 -13.88
N CYS A 301 -9.05 -0.78 -14.12
CA CYS A 301 -9.64 0.20 -13.19
C CYS A 301 -8.88 0.42 -11.87
N ASP A 302 -7.62 -0.02 -11.73
CA ASP A 302 -6.76 0.44 -10.64
C ASP A 302 -6.32 1.88 -10.89
N LEU A 303 -6.80 2.82 -10.08
CA LEU A 303 -6.48 4.25 -10.24
C LEU A 303 -5.07 4.60 -9.79
N VAL A 304 -4.49 3.84 -8.87
CA VAL A 304 -3.13 4.09 -8.34
C VAL A 304 -2.09 3.51 -9.28
N GLY A 305 -2.36 2.30 -9.78
CA GLY A 305 -1.52 1.61 -10.74
C GLY A 305 -1.49 2.25 -12.13
N GLY A 306 -0.73 1.62 -13.01
CA GLY A 306 -0.61 2.04 -14.40
C GLY A 306 0.72 1.62 -15.03
N ALA A 307 0.85 1.92 -16.31
CA ALA A 307 2.08 1.71 -17.07
C ALA A 307 3.22 2.59 -16.55
N ILE A 308 4.37 1.98 -16.28
CA ILE A 308 5.60 2.66 -15.87
C ILE A 308 6.79 2.36 -16.80
N GLN A 309 6.71 1.29 -17.59
CA GLN A 309 7.78 0.92 -18.52
C GLN A 309 8.04 2.05 -19.54
N GLY A 310 9.29 2.50 -19.63
CA GLY A 310 9.70 3.60 -20.50
C GLY A 310 9.19 4.98 -20.07
N ARG A 311 8.65 5.13 -18.85
CA ARG A 311 8.00 6.38 -18.38
C ARG A 311 8.45 6.93 -17.02
N PRO A 312 9.74 6.91 -16.62
CA PRO A 312 10.94 6.66 -17.41
C PRO A 312 11.54 5.29 -17.06
N TYR A 313 10.75 4.41 -16.44
CA TYR A 313 11.31 3.31 -15.69
C TYR A 313 11.78 2.18 -16.60
N ALA A 314 12.98 1.68 -16.33
CA ALA A 314 13.58 0.54 -17.02
C ALA A 314 13.01 -0.79 -16.49
N VAL A 315 11.68 -0.95 -16.58
CA VAL A 315 10.98 -2.18 -16.24
C VAL A 315 11.22 -3.23 -17.32
N ASP A 316 11.49 -4.47 -16.91
CA ASP A 316 11.79 -5.56 -17.84
C ASP A 316 10.51 -6.21 -18.38
N ASN A 317 9.50 -6.40 -17.53
CA ASN A 317 8.22 -7.01 -17.89
C ASN A 317 7.06 -6.18 -17.33
N GLU A 318 6.02 -5.98 -18.13
CA GLU A 318 4.85 -5.20 -17.72
C GLU A 318 3.56 -5.93 -18.10
N PHE A 319 2.65 -6.06 -17.14
CA PHE A 319 1.35 -6.70 -17.27
C PHE A 319 0.27 -5.68 -16.92
N LEU A 320 -0.43 -5.18 -17.94
CA LEU A 320 -1.44 -4.12 -17.79
C LEU A 320 -2.85 -4.67 -18.00
N ASN A 321 -3.83 -3.93 -17.48
CA ASN A 321 -5.25 -4.25 -17.62
C ASN A 321 -5.58 -5.69 -17.19
N LEU A 322 -4.93 -6.15 -16.12
CA LEU A 322 -5.23 -7.47 -15.56
C LEU A 322 -6.67 -7.49 -15.03
N ASP A 323 -7.41 -8.56 -15.34
CA ASP A 323 -8.77 -8.70 -14.86
C ASP A 323 -8.79 -8.74 -13.32
N PRO A 324 -9.47 -7.77 -12.66
CA PRO A 324 -9.47 -7.69 -11.21
C PRO A 324 -10.37 -8.79 -10.63
N PHE A 325 -9.78 -9.67 -9.83
CA PHE A 325 -10.48 -10.80 -9.24
C PHE A 325 -11.40 -10.39 -8.07
N GLY A 326 -12.59 -10.98 -8.02
CA GLY A 326 -13.55 -10.78 -6.92
C GLY A 326 -14.27 -9.43 -6.97
N CYS A 327 -14.12 -8.67 -8.05
CA CYS A 327 -14.72 -7.36 -8.19
C CYS A 327 -16.06 -7.43 -8.92
N GLN A 328 -17.08 -6.85 -8.31
CA GLN A 328 -18.37 -6.70 -8.95
C GLN A 328 -18.23 -5.78 -10.16
N ASN A 329 -18.75 -6.25 -11.29
CA ASN A 329 -18.83 -5.49 -12.53
C ASN A 329 -20.31 -5.16 -12.76
N ILE A 330 -20.67 -3.88 -12.68
CA ILE A 330 -22.01 -3.38 -12.95
C ILE A 330 -21.94 -2.54 -14.23
N LEU A 331 -22.54 -3.03 -15.32
CA LEU A 331 -22.58 -2.34 -16.62
C LEU A 331 -21.19 -1.99 -17.19
N GLY A 332 -20.19 -2.85 -16.98
CA GLY A 332 -18.81 -2.62 -17.42
C GLY A 332 -17.97 -1.81 -16.44
N LEU A 333 -18.55 -1.26 -15.38
CA LEU A 333 -17.85 -0.50 -14.35
C LEU A 333 -17.35 -1.45 -13.27
N VAL A 334 -16.03 -1.43 -13.03
CA VAL A 334 -15.41 -2.13 -11.92
C VAL A 334 -15.07 -1.13 -10.82
N ASN A 335 -15.35 -1.50 -9.56
CA ASN A 335 -14.99 -0.69 -8.41
C ASN A 335 -13.45 -0.56 -8.30
N PRO A 336 -12.88 0.67 -8.37
CA PRO A 336 -11.44 0.86 -8.32
C PRO A 336 -10.76 0.33 -7.05
N GLN A 337 -11.45 0.35 -5.91
CA GLN A 337 -10.94 -0.16 -4.63
C GLN A 337 -10.79 -1.66 -4.63
N CYS A 338 -11.78 -2.33 -5.21
CA CYS A 338 -11.66 -3.73 -5.44
C CYS A 338 -10.50 -4.01 -6.43
N SER A 339 -10.43 -3.31 -7.57
CA SER A 339 -9.34 -3.50 -8.53
C SER A 339 -7.96 -3.39 -7.90
N HIS A 340 -7.73 -2.32 -7.13
CA HIS A 340 -6.45 -2.06 -6.48
C HIS A 340 -6.06 -3.11 -5.42
N SER A 341 -7.04 -3.79 -4.79
CA SER A 341 -6.78 -4.82 -3.77
C SER A 341 -6.88 -6.26 -4.30
N SER A 342 -7.32 -6.42 -5.55
CA SER A 342 -7.65 -7.74 -6.15
C SER A 342 -6.44 -8.64 -6.42
N TYR A 343 -5.23 -8.09 -6.47
CA TYR A 343 -3.99 -8.82 -6.81
C TYR A 343 -3.72 -10.03 -5.91
N PHE A 344 -4.02 -9.88 -4.61
CA PHE A 344 -3.63 -10.84 -3.58
C PHE A 344 -4.79 -11.72 -3.11
N GLN A 345 -5.89 -11.76 -3.87
CA GLN A 345 -6.98 -12.68 -3.61
C GLN A 345 -6.56 -14.10 -4.01
N SER A 346 -6.84 -15.09 -3.18
CA SER A 346 -6.42 -16.50 -3.42
C SER A 346 -6.95 -17.09 -4.72
N GLY A 347 -8.12 -16.63 -5.20
CA GLY A 347 -8.68 -17.04 -6.48
C GLY A 347 -8.09 -16.32 -7.70
N ASN A 348 -7.24 -15.30 -7.52
CA ASN A 348 -6.61 -14.58 -8.63
C ASN A 348 -5.42 -15.39 -9.17
N THR A 349 -5.70 -16.46 -9.90
CA THR A 349 -4.66 -17.35 -10.46
C THR A 349 -3.80 -16.65 -11.50
N THR A 350 -4.34 -15.69 -12.24
CA THR A 350 -3.58 -14.92 -13.23
C THR A 350 -2.41 -14.20 -12.56
N VAL A 351 -2.66 -13.51 -11.44
CA VAL A 351 -1.59 -12.81 -10.71
C VAL A 351 -0.69 -13.80 -9.95
N ASN A 352 -1.27 -14.69 -9.14
CA ASN A 352 -0.48 -15.50 -8.20
C ASN A 352 0.26 -16.67 -8.88
N ARG A 353 -0.39 -17.37 -9.81
CA ARG A 353 0.19 -18.52 -10.52
C ARG A 353 0.91 -18.08 -11.79
N ASP A 354 0.23 -17.33 -12.66
CA ASP A 354 0.71 -17.12 -14.03
C ASP A 354 1.76 -16.01 -14.13
N ILE A 355 1.79 -15.09 -13.15
CA ILE A 355 2.78 -14.03 -13.05
C ILE A 355 3.75 -14.28 -11.90
N PHE A 356 3.34 -14.15 -10.63
CA PHE A 356 4.28 -14.24 -9.49
C PHE A 356 5.03 -15.58 -9.47
N ALA A 357 4.32 -16.70 -9.41
CA ALA A 357 4.97 -18.01 -9.35
C ALA A 357 5.81 -18.32 -10.59
N ARG A 358 5.39 -17.87 -11.78
CA ARG A 358 6.17 -18.02 -13.03
C ARG A 358 7.56 -17.36 -12.94
N PHE A 359 7.67 -16.20 -12.32
CA PHE A 359 8.96 -15.51 -12.18
C PHE A 359 9.77 -15.99 -10.97
N ILE A 360 9.09 -16.50 -9.94
CA ILE A 360 9.71 -16.99 -8.71
C ILE A 360 10.33 -18.38 -8.89
N ASN A 361 9.63 -19.32 -9.54
CA ASN A 361 10.12 -20.69 -9.76
C ASN A 361 11.28 -20.73 -10.76
#